data_AF-K9CRG7-F1
#
_entry.id   AF-K9CRG7-F1
#
_cell.length_a   1.000
_cell.length_b   1.000
_cell.length_c   1.000
_cell.angle_alpha   90.00
_cell.angle_beta   90.00
_cell.angle_gamma   90.00
#
_symmetry.space_group_name_H-M   'P 1'
#
loop_
_entity.id
_entity.type
_entity.pdbx_description
1 polymer ?
#
loop_
_entity_poly.entity_id
_entity_poly.type
_entity_poly.pdbx_seq_one_letter_code
_entity_poly.pdbx_strand_id
1 'polypeptide(L)'
;MSHADPAHLRGAGRAILTAGPLFMTLYLAADLYRRIPDAITVDLGILIILPLILLFALIFGPLVAAIPIIIGTTSMRVLAYHCPLFAPRAFWLLAGAAIGFGVAYGCDLLGEVPDLSFALIATSGLSGWLAYTPE
;
A
#
# COMPACT_ATOMS: atom_id res chain seq x y z
N MET A 1 17.43 5.95 -25.40
CA MET A 1 16.19 5.86 -24.61
C MET A 1 16.12 7.10 -23.74
N SER A 2 15.15 7.98 -23.98
CA SER A 2 15.02 9.24 -23.23
C SER A 2 14.79 8.91 -21.75
N HIS A 3 15.72 9.36 -20.91
CA HIS A 3 15.58 9.32 -19.46
C HIS A 3 14.34 10.13 -19.06
N ALA A 4 13.45 9.49 -18.31
CA ALA A 4 12.31 10.09 -17.61
C ALA A 4 11.03 10.34 -18.43
N ASP A 5 10.31 9.29 -18.84
CA ASP A 5 8.92 9.45 -19.28
C ASP A 5 8.02 9.94 -18.11
N PRO A 6 7.49 11.17 -18.08
CA PRO A 6 6.77 11.69 -16.92
C PRO A 6 5.56 10.85 -16.48
N ALA A 7 5.03 9.98 -17.36
CA ALA A 7 3.92 9.11 -17.02
C ALA A 7 4.25 8.16 -15.86
N HIS A 8 5.46 7.59 -15.81
CA HIS A 8 5.79 6.62 -14.77
C HIS A 8 5.91 7.22 -13.36
N LEU A 9 6.43 8.44 -13.27
CA LEU A 9 6.55 9.16 -12.01
C LEU A 9 5.16 9.53 -11.46
N ARG A 10 4.14 9.65 -12.32
CA ARG A 10 2.75 9.89 -11.89
C ARG A 10 2.16 8.65 -11.21
N GLY A 11 2.38 7.46 -11.76
CA GLY A 11 1.91 6.20 -11.14
C GLY A 11 2.55 6.01 -9.76
N ALA A 12 3.88 6.05 -9.70
CA ALA A 12 4.62 5.93 -8.45
C ALA A 12 4.22 7.03 -7.44
N GLY A 13 4.13 8.29 -7.89
CA GLY A 13 3.73 9.41 -7.04
C GLY A 13 2.34 9.23 -6.42
N ARG A 14 1.36 8.74 -7.20
CA ARG A 14 0.02 8.41 -6.67
C ARG A 14 0.11 7.34 -5.58
N ALA A 15 0.81 6.24 -5.86
CA ALA A 15 0.98 5.17 -4.88
C ALA A 15 1.62 5.69 -3.58
N ILE A 16 2.69 6.48 -3.68
CA ILE A 16 3.41 7.08 -2.54
C ILE A 16 2.49 7.98 -1.70
N LEU A 17 1.74 8.89 -2.34
CA LEU A 17 0.85 9.82 -1.65
C LEU A 17 -0.32 9.11 -0.96
N THR A 18 -0.80 8.00 -1.52
CA THR A 18 -1.94 7.27 -0.98
C THR A 18 -1.58 6.17 0.01
N ALA A 19 -0.33 5.71 0.05
CA ALA A 19 0.07 4.54 0.83
C ALA A 19 -0.24 4.68 2.33
N GLY A 20 0.12 5.81 2.94
CA GLY A 20 -0.15 6.06 4.37
C GLY A 20 -1.66 6.08 4.70
N PRO A 21 -2.47 6.93 4.04
CA PRO A 21 -3.91 6.96 4.24
C PRO A 21 -4.62 5.62 3.97
N LEU A 22 -4.20 4.90 2.91
CA LEU A 22 -4.73 3.57 2.60
C LEU A 22 -4.41 2.57 3.73
N PHE A 23 -3.16 2.55 4.19
CA PHE A 23 -2.75 1.68 5.29
C PHE A 23 -3.55 1.91 6.55
N MET A 24 -3.67 3.16 7.00
CA MET A 24 -4.41 3.48 8.21
C MET A 24 -5.90 3.14 8.09
N THR A 25 -6.48 3.38 6.91
CA THR A 25 -7.89 3.07 6.66
C THR A 25 -8.14 1.56 6.69
N LEU A 26 -7.27 0.76 6.06
CA LEU A 26 -7.37 -0.69 6.03
C LEU A 26 -7.10 -1.31 7.40
N TYR A 27 -6.14 -0.76 8.15
CA TYR A 27 -5.85 -1.17 9.51
C TYR A 27 -7.06 -0.96 10.43
N LEU A 28 -7.65 0.24 10.41
CA LEU A 28 -8.84 0.55 11.20
C LEU A 28 -10.03 -0.31 10.79
N ALA A 29 -10.22 -0.55 9.49
CA ALA A 29 -11.27 -1.42 9.01
C ALA A 29 -11.09 -2.88 9.48
N ALA A 30 -9.85 -3.39 9.49
CA ALA A 30 -9.54 -4.73 9.97
C ALA A 30 -9.75 -4.87 11.49
N ASP A 31 -9.26 -3.90 12.27
CA ASP A 31 -9.49 -3.85 13.72
C ASP A 31 -10.99 -3.81 14.06
N LEU A 32 -11.78 -3.00 13.33
CA LEU A 32 -13.23 -2.95 13.50
C LEU A 32 -13.90 -4.27 13.13
N TYR A 33 -13.47 -4.90 12.03
CA TYR A 33 -14.03 -6.18 11.59
C TYR A 33 -13.84 -7.28 12.63
N ARG A 34 -12.70 -7.32 13.32
CA ARG A 34 -12.43 -8.29 14.39
C ARG A 34 -13.34 -8.18 15.60
N ARG A 35 -13.97 -7.01 15.81
CA ARG A 35 -14.85 -6.77 16.95
C ARG A 35 -16.28 -7.25 16.71
N ILE A 36 -16.62 -7.73 15.51
CA ILE A 36 -17.97 -8.24 15.23
C ILE A 36 -18.18 -9.57 15.99
N PRO A 37 -19.30 -9.75 16.72
CA PRO A 37 -20.54 -8.96 16.68
C PRO A 37 -20.69 -7.89 17.79
N ASP A 38 -19.63 -7.59 18.54
CA ASP A 38 -19.68 -6.60 19.62
C ASP A 38 -20.10 -5.21 19.09
N ALA A 39 -20.81 -4.46 19.92
CA ALA A 39 -21.26 -3.13 19.57
C ALA A 39 -20.07 -2.18 19.38
N ILE A 40 -19.86 -1.71 18.15
CA ILE A 40 -18.85 -0.70 17.83
C ILE A 40 -19.38 0.66 18.29
N THR A 41 -18.91 1.13 19.44
CA THR A 41 -19.23 2.47 19.95
C THR A 41 -18.44 3.51 19.16
N VAL A 42 -19.13 4.25 18.28
CA VAL A 42 -18.55 5.41 17.58
C VAL A 42 -18.79 6.64 18.44
N ASP A 43 -17.76 7.09 19.14
CA ASP A 43 -17.78 8.34 19.89
C ASP A 43 -17.36 9.53 19.01
N LEU A 44 -17.84 10.73 19.34
CA LEU A 44 -17.47 11.99 18.69
C LEU A 44 -15.94 12.22 18.73
N GLY A 45 -15.28 11.77 19.81
CA GLY A 45 -13.82 11.82 19.92
C GLY A 45 -13.13 11.03 18.80
N ILE A 46 -13.62 9.85 18.43
CA ILE A 46 -13.08 9.04 17.34
C ILE A 46 -13.27 9.77 16.00
N LEU A 47 -14.42 10.42 15.81
CA LEU A 47 -14.72 11.18 14.60
C LEU A 47 -13.77 12.38 14.40
N ILE A 48 -13.28 12.98 15.49
CA ILE A 48 -12.32 14.10 15.46
C ILE A 48 -10.87 13.61 15.28
N ILE A 49 -10.52 12.48 15.90
CA ILE A 49 -9.16 11.93 15.86
C ILE A 49 -8.85 11.29 14.50
N LEU A 50 -9.83 10.63 13.87
CA LEU A 50 -9.65 9.97 12.57
C LEU A 50 -9.05 10.88 11.47
N PRO A 51 -9.58 12.08 11.17
CA PRO A 51 -9.00 12.95 10.16
C PRO A 51 -7.58 13.42 10.53
N LEU A 52 -7.27 13.56 11.82
CA LEU A 52 -5.92 13.92 12.28
C LEU A 52 -4.93 12.77 12.03
N ILE A 53 -5.34 11.52 12.29
CA ILE A 53 -4.56 10.32 11.97
C ILE A 53 -4.33 10.21 10.46
N LEU A 54 -5.37 10.43 9.65
CA LEU A 54 -5.25 10.38 8.19
C LEU A 54 -4.37 11.51 7.65
N LEU A 55 -4.43 12.71 8.24
CA LEU A 55 -3.55 13.82 7.89
C LEU A 55 -2.10 13.50 8.24
N PHE A 56 -1.84 12.94 9.42
CA PHE A 56 -0.51 12.46 9.80
C PHE A 56 -0.01 11.40 8.81
N ALA A 57 -0.85 10.42 8.48
CA ALA A 57 -0.52 9.37 7.52
C ALA A 57 -0.27 9.92 6.11
N LEU A 58 -0.95 11.00 5.70
CA LEU A 58 -0.72 11.68 4.44
C LEU A 58 0.62 12.43 4.40
N ILE A 59 1.07 12.98 5.53
CA ILE A 59 2.33 13.73 5.62
C ILE A 59 3.53 12.77 5.75
N PHE A 60 3.43 11.78 6.65
CA PHE A 60 4.55 10.89 6.98
C PHE A 60 4.56 9.60 6.17
N GLY A 61 3.41 9.14 5.68
CA GLY A 61 3.30 7.95 4.83
C GLY A 61 4.19 8.01 3.59
N PRO A 62 4.24 9.13 2.84
CA PRO A 62 5.13 9.30 1.70
C PRO A 62 6.61 9.10 2.04
N LEU A 63 7.07 9.57 3.21
CA LEU A 63 8.47 9.46 3.63
C LEU A 63 8.89 7.99 3.79
N VAL A 64 8.01 7.16 4.33
CA VAL A 64 8.28 5.73 4.54
C VAL A 64 8.06 4.94 3.25
N ALA A 65 7.02 5.27 2.48
CA ALA A 65 6.60 4.51 1.31
C ALA A 65 7.39 4.82 0.03
N ALA A 66 8.05 5.99 -0.04
CA ALA A 66 8.75 6.43 -1.25
C ALA A 66 9.80 5.43 -1.73
N ILE A 67 10.72 5.04 -0.86
CA ILE A 67 11.84 4.16 -1.21
C ILE A 67 11.33 2.80 -1.72
N PRO A 68 10.51 2.03 -0.98
CA PRO A 68 10.07 0.72 -1.45
C PRO A 68 9.22 0.79 -2.72
N ILE A 69 8.36 1.83 -2.88
CA ILE A 69 7.54 1.98 -4.09
C ILE A 69 8.40 2.31 -5.31
N ILE A 70 9.41 3.18 -5.18
CA ILE A 70 10.31 3.51 -6.29
C ILE A 70 11.10 2.28 -6.73
N ILE A 71 11.65 1.52 -5.78
CA ILE A 71 12.40 0.29 -6.07
C ILE A 71 11.48 -0.72 -6.76
N GLY A 72 10.33 -1.05 -6.14
CA GLY A 72 9.39 -2.04 -6.68
C GLY A 72 8.87 -1.67 -8.07
N THR A 73 8.51 -0.40 -8.29
CA THR A 73 8.05 0.11 -9.59
C THR A 73 9.14 -0.03 -10.66
N THR A 74 10.38 0.30 -10.32
CA THR A 74 11.51 0.22 -11.26
C THR A 74 11.81 -1.23 -11.62
N SER A 75 11.86 -2.11 -10.62
CA SER A 75 12.07 -3.55 -10.83
C SER A 75 10.97 -4.18 -11.68
N MET A 76 9.69 -3.86 -11.40
CA MET A 76 8.56 -4.38 -12.18
C MET A 76 8.58 -3.92 -13.64
N ARG A 77 9.06 -2.71 -13.93
CA ARG A 77 9.25 -2.26 -15.33
C ARG A 77 10.34 -3.03 -16.04
N VAL A 78 11.52 -3.15 -15.44
CA VAL A 78 12.61 -3.92 -16.02
C VAL A 78 12.15 -5.35 -16.28
N LEU A 79 11.40 -5.94 -15.35
CA LEU A 79 10.83 -7.27 -15.52
C LEU A 79 9.79 -7.33 -16.65
N ALA A 80 8.86 -6.38 -16.73
CA ALA A 80 7.84 -6.32 -17.78
C ALA A 80 8.46 -6.10 -19.18
N TYR A 81 9.52 -5.31 -19.27
CA TYR A 81 10.27 -5.07 -20.50
C TYR A 81 10.92 -6.35 -21.04
N HIS A 82 11.53 -7.15 -20.15
CA HIS A 82 12.16 -8.42 -20.54
C HIS A 82 11.17 -9.58 -20.65
N CYS A 83 10.03 -9.51 -19.96
CA CYS A 83 9.01 -10.55 -19.94
C CYS A 83 7.61 -9.90 -19.93
N PRO A 84 6.98 -9.75 -21.12
CA PRO A 84 5.68 -9.10 -21.27
C PRO A 84 4.54 -9.73 -20.46
N LEU A 85 4.72 -10.98 -20.00
CA LEU A 85 3.78 -11.65 -19.10
C LEU A 85 3.51 -10.83 -17.82
N PHE A 86 4.48 -10.06 -17.35
CA PHE A 86 4.36 -9.22 -16.14
C PHE A 86 3.87 -7.79 -16.41
N ALA A 87 3.64 -7.43 -17.67
CA ALA A 87 3.09 -6.13 -18.04
C ALA A 87 1.66 -5.87 -17.54
N PRO A 88 0.75 -6.87 -17.43
CA PRO A 88 -0.60 -6.62 -16.96
C PRO A 88 -0.63 -6.11 -15.52
N ARG A 89 -1.52 -5.15 -15.27
CA ARG A 89 -1.73 -4.50 -13.96
C ARG A 89 -1.96 -5.47 -12.80
N ALA A 90 -2.59 -6.61 -13.06
CA ALA A 90 -2.82 -7.64 -12.04
C ALA A 90 -1.51 -8.21 -11.46
N PHE A 91 -0.46 -8.38 -12.27
CA PHE A 91 0.83 -8.86 -11.79
C PHE A 91 1.53 -7.84 -10.90
N TRP A 92 1.33 -6.55 -11.14
CA TRP A 92 1.84 -5.49 -10.28
C TRP A 92 1.18 -5.49 -8.90
N LEU A 93 -0.15 -5.73 -8.87
CA LEU A 93 -0.88 -5.93 -7.61
C LEU A 93 -0.36 -7.15 -6.86
N LEU A 94 -0.23 -8.29 -7.54
CA LEU A 94 0.26 -9.52 -6.92
C LEU A 94 1.70 -9.39 -6.42
N ALA A 95 2.57 -8.75 -7.18
CA ALA A 95 3.94 -8.48 -6.76
C ALA A 95 3.97 -7.60 -5.50
N GLY A 96 3.19 -6.52 -5.47
CA GLY A 96 3.04 -5.68 -4.29
C GLY A 96 2.52 -6.47 -3.07
N ALA A 97 1.47 -7.26 -3.25
CA ALA A 97 0.89 -8.09 -2.18
C ALA A 97 1.90 -9.13 -1.67
N ALA A 98 2.66 -9.77 -2.55
CA ALA A 98 3.69 -10.74 -2.19
C ALA A 98 4.83 -10.10 -1.38
N ILE A 99 5.25 -8.88 -1.74
CA ILE A 99 6.24 -8.12 -0.96
C ILE A 99 5.69 -7.80 0.44
N GLY A 100 4.46 -7.29 0.52
CA GLY A 100 3.81 -6.99 1.80
C GLY A 100 3.66 -8.24 2.67
N PHE A 101 3.36 -9.40 2.07
CA PHE A 101 3.30 -10.67 2.76
C PHE A 101 4.68 -11.10 3.28
N GLY A 102 5.72 -10.98 2.46
CA GLY A 102 7.09 -11.28 2.87
C GLY A 102 7.56 -10.44 4.05
N VAL A 103 7.22 -9.14 4.08
CA VAL A 103 7.51 -8.26 5.22
C VAL A 103 6.69 -8.66 6.45
N ALA A 104 5.39 -8.89 6.30
CA ALA A 104 4.54 -9.33 7.41
C ALA A 104 5.03 -10.65 8.02
N TYR A 105 5.47 -11.59 7.19
CA TYR A 105 6.07 -12.84 7.62
C TYR A 105 7.43 -12.63 8.30
N GLY A 106 8.33 -11.85 7.69
CA GLY A 106 9.68 -11.62 8.23
C GLY A 106 9.72 -10.82 9.53
N CYS A 107 8.63 -10.10 9.85
CA CYS A 107 8.45 -9.36 11.10
C CYS A 107 7.50 -10.05 12.09
N ASP A 108 7.14 -11.33 11.86
CA ASP A 108 6.23 -12.13 12.71
C ASP A 108 4.84 -11.53 12.94
N LEU A 109 4.43 -10.57 12.10
CA LEU A 109 3.17 -9.84 12.26
C LEU A 109 1.94 -10.71 12.00
N LEU A 110 2.09 -11.79 11.24
CA LEU A 110 0.97 -12.65 10.82
C LEU A 110 0.27 -13.32 12.03
N GLY A 111 1.04 -13.65 13.07
CA GLY A 111 0.51 -14.24 14.30
C GLY A 111 0.20 -13.21 15.38
N GLU A 112 1.06 -12.19 15.53
CA GLU A 112 0.97 -11.24 16.64
C GLU A 112 -0.06 -10.13 16.39
N VAL A 113 -0.08 -9.57 15.18
CA VAL A 113 -0.88 -8.38 14.85
C VAL A 113 -1.50 -8.54 13.45
N PRO A 114 -2.49 -9.43 13.29
CA PRO A 114 -3.03 -9.80 11.98
C PRO A 114 -3.73 -8.63 11.26
N ASP A 115 -4.26 -7.65 11.98
CA ASP A 115 -4.88 -6.45 11.38
C ASP A 115 -3.82 -5.57 10.69
N LEU A 116 -2.67 -5.43 11.34
CA LEU A 116 -1.50 -4.73 10.80
C LEU A 116 -0.95 -5.47 9.59
N SER A 117 -0.86 -6.80 9.67
CA SER A 117 -0.45 -7.65 8.54
C SER A 117 -1.38 -7.50 7.34
N PHE A 118 -2.69 -7.59 7.56
CA PHE A 118 -3.67 -7.41 6.50
C PHE A 118 -3.53 -6.03 5.85
N ALA A 119 -3.47 -4.97 6.65
CA ALA A 119 -3.31 -3.61 6.16
C ALA A 119 -2.03 -3.44 5.34
N LEU A 120 -0.91 -4.01 5.79
CA LEU A 120 0.37 -3.96 5.09
C LEU A 120 0.30 -4.67 3.73
N ILE A 121 -0.19 -5.91 3.70
CA ILE A 121 -0.30 -6.73 2.49
C ILE A 121 -1.21 -6.04 1.47
N ALA A 122 -2.40 -5.63 1.91
CA ALA A 122 -3.39 -5.00 1.05
C ALA A 122 -2.90 -3.64 0.52
N THR A 123 -2.29 -2.80 1.37
CA THR A 123 -1.73 -1.51 0.94
C THR A 123 -0.61 -1.70 -0.06
N SER A 124 0.28 -2.67 0.17
CA SER A 124 1.39 -2.96 -0.75
C SER A 124 0.89 -3.42 -2.12
N GLY A 125 -0.12 -4.30 -2.16
CA GLY A 125 -0.76 -4.72 -3.41
C GLY A 125 -1.47 -3.57 -4.15
N LEU A 126 -2.25 -2.75 -3.43
CA LEU A 126 -2.90 -1.58 -4.00
C LEU A 126 -1.88 -0.53 -4.49
N SER A 127 -0.76 -0.38 -3.80
CA SER A 127 0.34 0.49 -4.23
C SER A 127 0.94 0.00 -5.54
N GLY A 128 1.15 -1.31 -5.71
CA GLY A 128 1.56 -1.90 -7.00
C GLY A 128 0.53 -1.64 -8.12
N TRP A 129 -0.76 -1.80 -7.82
CA TRP A 129 -1.84 -1.49 -8.76
C TRP A 129 -1.89 0.00 -9.16
N LEU A 130 -1.62 0.91 -8.22
CA LEU A 130 -1.62 2.36 -8.44
C LEU A 130 -0.35 2.83 -9.16
N ALA A 131 0.78 2.18 -8.89
CA ALA A 131 2.06 2.46 -9.51
C ALA A 131 2.14 2.03 -10.99
N TYR A 132 1.28 1.10 -11.39
CA TYR A 132 1.17 0.65 -12.77
C TYR A 132 0.89 1.81 -13.73
N THR A 133 1.65 1.84 -14.82
CA THR A 133 1.47 2.76 -15.94
C THR A 133 1.61 1.94 -17.22
N PRO A 134 0.58 1.90 -18.08
CA PRO A 134 0.72 1.28 -19.39
C PRO A 134 1.78 2.05 -20.20
N GLU A 135 2.68 1.30 -20.83
CA GLU A 135 3.60 1.82 -21.85
C GLU A 135 2.87 1.97 -23.20
#